data_AF-A0A832H0T3-F1
#
_entry.id   AF-A0A832H0T3-F1
#
_cell.length_a   1.000
_cell.length_b   1.000
_cell.length_c   1.000
_cell.angle_alpha   90.00
_cell.angle_beta   90.00
_cell.angle_gamma   90.00
#
_symmetry.space_group_name_H-M   'P 1'
#
loop_
_entity.id
_entity.type
_entity.pdbx_description
1 polymer ?
#
loop_
_entity_poly.entity_id
_entity_poly.type
_entity_poly.pdbx_seq_one_letter_code
_entity_poly.pdbx_strand_id
1 'polypeptide(L)'
;MTLTQVWGALVIFVVSPLLGGLPLIRWIALIFTRQELNQIGTRNASVSAAFYHGGRFVGILAVLSEALKGIAAVLLARYFFPAGSAWEIVALIGVVMGRYWFARGAGTTNVAWGYLVHDPVASGLVFLISGISFTILRERKQAKFGVLFLFPLITALLHPQKQELLIVSATLAGLMGWIYTKVPDDLALDPQAAKRGSQSVFRFFQGDRFLQTLDHSLKPEKVGQKAATLAELKRAGYSVPPGWILTPGDDPEPLIAQISPSPKQPFVVRSSAIGEDSDIASAAGQYESVLSITSREALMPAITRCFASYHHASAVQYRR
;
A
#
# COMPACT_ATOMS: atom_id res chain seq x y z
N MET A 1 -14.87 -37.44 13.29
CA MET A 1 -13.72 -37.47 12.35
C MET A 1 -13.33 -38.93 12.10
N THR A 2 -13.01 -39.29 10.86
CA THR A 2 -12.43 -40.61 10.53
C THR A 2 -10.95 -40.68 10.93
N LEU A 3 -10.37 -41.87 11.03
CA LEU A 3 -8.93 -42.04 11.27
C LEU A 3 -8.07 -41.29 10.23
N THR A 4 -8.52 -41.29 8.97
CA THR A 4 -7.90 -40.53 7.87
C THR A 4 -7.93 -39.02 8.09
N GLN A 5 -9.03 -38.49 8.65
CA GLN A 5 -9.15 -37.06 8.98
C GLN A 5 -8.28 -36.66 10.19
N VAL A 6 -8.07 -37.56 11.16
CA VAL A 6 -7.15 -37.33 12.28
C VAL A 6 -5.70 -37.22 11.77
N TRP A 7 -5.28 -38.15 10.92
CA TRP A 7 -3.99 -38.06 10.23
C TRP A 7 -3.89 -36.82 9.36
N GLY A 8 -4.95 -36.49 8.63
CA GLY A 8 -5.03 -35.26 7.84
C GLY A 8 -4.82 -33.99 8.67
N ALA A 9 -5.45 -33.89 9.83
CA ALA A 9 -5.26 -32.76 10.74
C ALA A 9 -3.79 -32.66 11.18
N LEU A 10 -3.17 -33.76 11.59
CA LEU A 10 -1.77 -33.80 12.00
C LEU A 10 -0.84 -33.38 10.85
N VAL A 11 -1.10 -33.88 9.64
CA VAL A 11 -0.36 -33.50 8.43
C VAL A 11 -0.52 -32.00 8.14
N ILE A 12 -1.74 -31.45 8.21
CA ILE A 12 -1.97 -30.02 7.99
C ILE A 12 -1.20 -29.17 9.00
N PHE A 13 -1.26 -29.50 10.29
CA PHE A 13 -0.59 -28.74 11.35
C PHE A 13 0.93 -28.80 11.28
N VAL A 14 1.51 -29.85 10.70
CA VAL A 14 2.97 -29.98 10.55
C VAL A 14 3.44 -29.44 9.20
N VAL A 15 2.83 -29.89 8.11
CA VAL A 15 3.32 -29.61 6.75
C VAL A 15 2.99 -28.19 6.33
N SER A 16 1.83 -27.64 6.68
CA SER A 16 1.44 -26.30 6.21
C SER A 16 2.36 -25.20 6.74
N PRO A 17 2.74 -25.17 8.04
CA PRO A 17 3.76 -24.25 8.53
C PRO A 17 5.14 -24.45 7.90
N LEU A 18 5.58 -25.70 7.70
CA LEU A 18 6.86 -25.97 7.05
C LEU A 18 6.88 -25.45 5.61
N LEU A 19 5.79 -25.71 4.87
CA LEU A 19 5.60 -25.22 3.51
C LEU A 19 5.69 -23.68 3.49
N GLY A 20 4.97 -23.01 4.38
CA GLY A 20 5.00 -21.55 4.51
C GLY A 20 6.40 -21.00 4.81
N GLY A 21 7.16 -21.70 5.65
CA GLY A 21 8.52 -21.33 6.04
C GLY A 21 9.59 -21.48 4.97
N LEU A 22 9.29 -22.15 3.84
CA LEU A 22 10.27 -22.33 2.76
C LEU A 22 10.72 -20.98 2.18
N PRO A 23 12.03 -20.66 2.21
CA PRO A 23 12.55 -19.36 1.80
C PRO A 23 12.75 -19.26 0.26
N LEU A 24 11.73 -19.65 -0.52
CA LEU A 24 11.79 -19.70 -1.98
C LEU A 24 12.16 -18.36 -2.60
N ILE A 25 11.56 -17.26 -2.12
CA ILE A 25 11.89 -15.91 -2.60
C ILE A 25 13.36 -15.58 -2.42
N ARG A 26 13.95 -15.96 -1.28
CA ARG A 26 15.37 -15.73 -0.99
C ARG A 26 16.23 -16.51 -1.98
N TRP A 27 15.92 -17.78 -2.24
CA TRP A 27 16.67 -18.60 -3.20
C TRP A 27 16.55 -18.04 -4.62
N ILE A 28 15.35 -17.66 -5.05
CA ILE A 28 15.12 -17.05 -6.37
C ILE A 28 15.93 -15.76 -6.50
N ALA A 29 15.89 -14.87 -5.52
CA ALA A 29 16.67 -13.63 -5.55
C ALA A 29 18.18 -13.90 -5.57
N LEU A 30 18.67 -14.82 -4.72
CA LEU A 30 20.09 -15.17 -4.67
C LEU A 30 20.57 -15.73 -6.02
N ILE A 31 19.80 -16.64 -6.64
CA ILE A 31 20.15 -17.26 -7.92
C ILE A 31 20.21 -16.23 -9.05
N PHE A 32 19.21 -15.34 -9.14
CA PHE A 32 19.07 -14.45 -10.30
C PHE A 32 19.70 -13.06 -10.14
N THR A 33 19.93 -12.59 -8.92
CA THR A 33 20.56 -11.27 -8.68
C THR A 33 21.82 -11.31 -7.84
N ARG A 34 22.18 -12.48 -7.26
CA ARG A 34 23.27 -12.60 -6.28
C ARG A 34 23.12 -11.68 -5.06
N GLN A 35 21.91 -11.22 -4.79
CA GLN A 35 21.61 -10.36 -3.65
C GLN A 35 20.89 -11.15 -2.55
N GLU A 36 21.31 -10.92 -1.31
CA GLU A 36 20.63 -11.43 -0.13
C GLU A 36 19.57 -10.44 0.35
N LEU A 37 18.29 -10.71 0.05
CA LEU A 37 17.16 -9.85 0.45
C LEU A 37 17.03 -9.66 1.97
N ASN A 38 17.53 -10.61 2.77
CA ASN A 38 17.61 -10.54 4.23
C ASN A 38 18.66 -9.53 4.74
N GLN A 39 19.53 -9.02 3.87
CA GLN A 39 20.58 -8.06 4.22
C GLN A 39 20.34 -6.66 3.64
N ILE A 40 19.31 -6.49 2.80
CA ILE A 40 19.07 -5.27 2.02
C ILE A 40 17.64 -4.76 2.26
N GLY A 41 17.42 -3.45 2.19
CA GLY A 41 16.10 -2.84 2.35
C GLY A 41 15.49 -3.09 3.73
N THR A 42 14.26 -3.58 3.78
CA THR A 42 13.55 -3.89 5.03
C THR A 42 14.03 -5.18 5.71
N ARG A 43 14.98 -5.90 5.11
CA ARG A 43 15.43 -7.24 5.54
C ARG A 43 14.31 -8.30 5.53
N ASN A 44 13.24 -8.05 4.78
CA ASN A 44 12.13 -8.97 4.59
C ASN A 44 12.19 -9.61 3.19
N ALA A 45 12.16 -10.94 3.12
CA ALA A 45 12.10 -11.68 1.87
C ALA A 45 10.65 -11.77 1.36
N SER A 46 10.07 -10.61 1.03
CA SER A 46 8.70 -10.52 0.52
C SER A 46 8.64 -10.49 -1.01
N VAL A 47 7.45 -10.70 -1.56
CA VAL A 47 7.19 -10.55 -3.01
C VAL A 47 7.50 -9.12 -3.45
N SER A 48 7.13 -8.13 -2.65
CA SER A 48 7.42 -6.73 -2.92
C SER A 48 8.93 -6.46 -2.91
N ALA A 49 9.68 -6.99 -1.95
CA ALA A 49 11.13 -6.88 -1.90
C ALA A 49 11.79 -7.51 -3.15
N ALA A 50 11.25 -8.64 -3.62
CA ALA A 50 11.71 -9.29 -4.85
C ALA A 50 11.49 -8.42 -6.10
N PHE A 51 10.36 -7.72 -6.21
CA PHE A 51 10.16 -6.71 -7.26
C PHE A 51 11.10 -5.52 -7.11
N TYR A 52 11.27 -5.02 -5.90
CA TYR A 52 12.03 -3.80 -5.62
C TYR A 52 13.52 -3.98 -5.93
N HIS A 53 14.16 -5.01 -5.36
CA HIS A 53 15.59 -5.29 -5.52
C HIS A 53 15.88 -6.17 -6.73
N GLY A 54 15.04 -7.19 -6.95
CA GLY A 54 15.23 -8.18 -8.02
C GLY A 54 14.78 -7.70 -9.40
N GLY A 55 13.78 -6.82 -9.45
CA GLY A 55 13.11 -6.36 -10.67
C GLY A 55 11.95 -7.26 -11.08
N ARG A 56 11.27 -6.89 -12.17
CA ARG A 56 10.01 -7.53 -12.62
C ARG A 56 10.10 -9.05 -12.78
N PHE A 57 11.18 -9.56 -13.39
CA PHE A 57 11.35 -10.99 -13.61
C PHE A 57 11.40 -11.78 -12.31
N VAL A 58 12.27 -11.37 -11.38
CA VAL A 58 12.43 -11.99 -10.06
C VAL A 58 11.16 -11.86 -9.23
N GLY A 59 10.50 -10.70 -9.31
CA GLY A 59 9.19 -10.47 -8.66
C GLY A 59 8.10 -11.42 -9.16
N ILE A 60 8.01 -11.68 -10.46
CA ILE A 60 7.03 -12.64 -11.02
C ILE A 60 7.31 -14.06 -10.52
N LEU A 61 8.57 -14.49 -10.54
CA LEU A 61 8.95 -15.80 -9.99
C LEU A 61 8.61 -15.91 -8.49
N ALA A 62 8.83 -14.83 -7.74
CA ALA A 62 8.43 -14.77 -6.34
C ALA A 62 6.91 -14.91 -6.16
N VAL A 63 6.09 -14.20 -6.95
CA VAL A 63 4.62 -14.37 -6.95
C VAL A 63 4.24 -15.82 -7.21
N LEU A 64 4.76 -16.42 -8.28
CA LEU A 64 4.44 -17.80 -8.66
C LEU A 64 4.81 -18.80 -7.56
N SER A 65 5.99 -18.66 -6.97
CA SER A 65 6.45 -19.55 -5.89
C SER A 65 5.56 -19.47 -4.65
N GLU A 66 5.06 -18.28 -4.30
CA GLU A 66 4.20 -18.10 -3.14
C GLU A 66 2.74 -18.48 -3.40
N ALA A 67 2.25 -18.18 -4.60
CA ALA A 67 0.96 -18.66 -5.08
C ALA A 67 0.90 -20.19 -5.02
N LEU A 68 1.92 -20.86 -5.55
CA LEU A 68 2.01 -22.32 -5.55
C LEU A 68 1.95 -22.92 -4.14
N LYS A 69 2.62 -22.32 -3.16
CA LYS A 69 2.53 -22.76 -1.76
C LYS A 69 1.13 -22.61 -1.17
N GLY A 70 0.44 -21.51 -1.47
CA GLY A 70 -0.95 -21.31 -1.04
C GLY A 70 -1.90 -22.33 -1.63
N ILE A 71 -1.79 -22.56 -2.95
CA ILE A 71 -2.58 -23.55 -3.68
C ILE A 71 -2.29 -24.97 -3.15
N ALA A 72 -1.01 -25.32 -2.98
CA ALA A 72 -0.60 -26.64 -2.51
C ALA A 72 -1.15 -26.95 -1.10
N ALA A 73 -1.20 -25.97 -0.20
CA ALA A 73 -1.80 -26.15 1.13
C ALA A 73 -3.29 -26.49 1.06
N VAL A 74 -4.04 -25.83 0.18
CA VAL A 74 -5.47 -26.11 -0.03
C VAL A 74 -5.67 -27.49 -0.66
N LEU A 75 -4.88 -27.85 -1.67
CA LEU A 75 -4.95 -29.17 -2.29
C LEU A 75 -4.56 -30.29 -1.30
N LEU A 76 -3.58 -30.03 -0.43
CA LEU A 76 -3.22 -30.95 0.65
C LEU A 76 -4.38 -31.16 1.62
N ALA A 77 -5.10 -30.11 2.00
CA ALA A 77 -6.28 -30.23 2.85
C ALA A 77 -7.39 -31.05 2.16
N ARG A 78 -7.64 -30.83 0.87
CA ARG A 78 -8.63 -31.57 0.06
C ARG A 78 -8.34 -33.06 -0.05
N TYR A 79 -7.09 -33.47 0.10
CA TYR A 79 -6.75 -34.89 0.11
C TYR A 79 -7.35 -35.63 1.31
N PHE A 80 -7.47 -34.97 2.47
CA PHE A 80 -7.97 -35.57 3.71
C PHE A 80 -9.38 -35.14 4.10
N PHE A 81 -9.82 -33.98 3.62
CA PHE A 81 -11.09 -33.35 3.98
C PHE A 81 -11.92 -33.01 2.74
N PRO A 82 -13.26 -32.96 2.85
CA PRO A 82 -14.11 -32.55 1.74
C PRO A 82 -13.73 -31.17 1.19
N ALA A 83 -13.90 -30.98 -0.11
CA ALA A 83 -13.68 -29.69 -0.76
C ALA A 83 -14.62 -28.61 -0.19
N GLY A 84 -14.08 -27.41 0.03
CA GLY A 84 -14.81 -26.30 0.63
C GLY A 84 -15.03 -26.45 2.15
N SER A 85 -14.22 -27.29 2.81
CA SER A 85 -14.19 -27.42 4.27
C SER A 85 -13.34 -26.32 4.92
N ALA A 86 -13.59 -26.06 6.20
CA ALA A 86 -12.80 -25.13 7.01
C ALA A 86 -11.32 -25.50 7.08
N TRP A 87 -10.97 -26.78 6.89
CA TRP A 87 -9.59 -27.28 6.91
C TRP A 87 -8.70 -26.69 5.82
N GLU A 88 -9.27 -26.28 4.68
CA GLU A 88 -8.53 -25.56 3.64
C GLU A 88 -8.01 -24.21 4.16
N ILE A 89 -8.82 -23.50 4.95
CA ILE A 89 -8.44 -22.22 5.59
C ILE A 89 -7.48 -22.46 6.75
N VAL A 90 -7.67 -23.53 7.53
CA VAL A 90 -6.72 -23.94 8.59
C VAL A 90 -5.32 -24.22 8.00
N ALA A 91 -5.25 -24.86 6.83
CA ALA A 91 -3.98 -25.05 6.12
C ALA A 91 -3.35 -23.71 5.71
N LEU A 92 -4.15 -22.75 5.23
CA LEU A 92 -3.66 -21.40 4.93
C LEU A 92 -3.17 -20.65 6.17
N ILE A 93 -3.85 -20.78 7.31
CA ILE A 93 -3.36 -20.26 8.60
C ILE A 93 -1.99 -20.85 8.92
N GLY A 94 -1.82 -22.17 8.75
CA GLY A 94 -0.53 -22.84 8.91
C GLY A 94 0.55 -22.23 8.02
N VAL A 95 0.27 -22.07 6.72
CA VAL A 95 1.20 -21.42 5.78
C VAL A 95 1.58 -20.01 6.22
N VAL A 96 0.60 -19.19 6.62
CA VAL A 96 0.83 -17.80 7.10
C VAL A 96 1.73 -17.79 8.33
N MET A 97 1.47 -18.67 9.30
CA MET A 97 2.27 -18.79 10.53
C MET A 97 3.71 -19.21 10.22
N GLY A 98 3.89 -20.20 9.35
CA GLY A 98 5.22 -20.60 8.87
C GLY A 98 5.96 -19.46 8.17
N ARG A 99 5.24 -18.70 7.34
CA ARG A 99 5.78 -17.53 6.64
C ARG A 99 6.21 -16.43 7.60
N TYR A 100 5.44 -16.21 8.66
CA TYR A 100 5.74 -15.21 9.68
C TYR A 100 6.98 -15.61 10.51
N TRP A 101 7.02 -16.83 11.04
CA TRP A 101 8.10 -17.27 11.93
C TRP A 101 9.43 -17.49 11.22
N PHE A 102 9.42 -18.15 10.05
CA PHE A 102 10.66 -18.56 9.39
C PHE A 102 11.10 -17.60 8.28
N ALA A 103 10.15 -17.00 7.56
CA ALA A 103 10.45 -16.15 6.40
C ALA A 103 10.23 -14.64 6.66
N ARG A 104 9.75 -14.25 7.85
CA ARG A 104 9.40 -12.87 8.25
C ARG A 104 8.41 -12.16 7.32
N GLY A 105 7.67 -12.93 6.53
CA GLY A 105 6.72 -12.41 5.53
C GLY A 105 5.28 -12.49 6.02
N ALA A 106 4.41 -11.66 5.43
CA ALA A 106 3.01 -11.56 5.86
C ALA A 106 2.09 -12.67 5.33
N GLY A 107 2.46 -13.37 4.25
CA GLY A 107 1.63 -14.46 3.70
C GLY A 107 0.48 -14.03 2.78
N THR A 108 0.39 -12.74 2.40
CA THR A 108 -0.68 -12.18 1.55
C THR A 108 -0.91 -12.97 0.26
N THR A 109 0.16 -13.22 -0.50
CA THR A 109 0.08 -13.95 -1.77
C THR A 109 -0.33 -15.40 -1.56
N ASN A 110 0.12 -16.04 -0.48
CA ASN A 110 -0.28 -17.41 -0.17
C ASN A 110 -1.79 -17.48 0.11
N VAL A 111 -2.30 -16.57 0.94
CA VAL A 111 -3.72 -16.48 1.26
C VAL A 111 -4.54 -16.17 0.02
N ALA A 112 -4.19 -15.16 -0.76
CA ALA A 112 -4.98 -14.76 -1.94
C ALA A 112 -5.15 -15.90 -2.95
N TRP A 113 -4.07 -16.60 -3.29
CA TRP A 113 -4.12 -17.69 -4.27
C TRP A 113 -4.69 -18.99 -3.70
N GLY A 114 -4.43 -19.29 -2.43
CA GLY A 114 -5.07 -20.41 -1.75
C GLY A 114 -6.58 -20.21 -1.64
N TYR A 115 -7.01 -19.01 -1.24
CA TYR A 115 -8.41 -18.67 -1.12
C TYR A 115 -9.13 -18.66 -2.47
N LEU A 116 -8.46 -18.25 -3.54
CA LEU A 116 -8.98 -18.37 -4.91
C LEU A 116 -9.31 -19.81 -5.29
N VAL A 117 -8.51 -20.78 -4.85
CA VAL A 117 -8.78 -22.21 -5.07
C VAL A 117 -9.89 -22.71 -4.15
N HIS A 118 -9.92 -22.23 -2.91
CA HIS A 118 -10.93 -22.56 -1.90
C HIS A 118 -12.34 -22.13 -2.34
N ASP A 119 -12.51 -20.85 -2.62
CA ASP A 119 -13.76 -20.23 -3.05
C ASP A 119 -13.47 -19.17 -4.14
N PRO A 120 -13.57 -19.56 -5.42
CA PRO A 120 -13.35 -18.66 -6.54
C PRO A 120 -14.36 -17.50 -6.59
N VAL A 121 -15.61 -17.74 -6.17
CA VAL A 121 -16.69 -16.75 -6.22
C VAL A 121 -16.45 -15.68 -5.16
N ALA A 122 -16.19 -16.08 -3.92
CA ALA A 122 -15.86 -15.16 -2.84
C ALA A 122 -14.60 -14.34 -3.20
N SER A 123 -13.57 -15.00 -3.74
CA SER A 123 -12.33 -14.33 -4.15
C SER A 123 -12.57 -13.32 -5.27
N GLY A 124 -13.40 -13.65 -6.26
CA GLY A 124 -13.79 -12.74 -7.33
C GLY A 124 -14.52 -11.49 -6.82
N LEU A 125 -15.49 -11.67 -5.92
CA LEU A 125 -16.22 -10.56 -5.29
C LEU A 125 -15.30 -9.67 -4.44
N VAL A 126 -14.47 -10.28 -3.60
CA VAL A 126 -13.47 -9.55 -2.79
C VAL A 126 -12.53 -8.77 -3.69
N PHE A 127 -12.04 -9.36 -4.78
CA PHE A 127 -11.16 -8.69 -5.73
C PHE A 127 -11.84 -7.49 -6.41
N LEU A 128 -13.08 -7.66 -6.89
CA LEU A 128 -13.84 -6.59 -7.55
C LEU A 128 -14.13 -5.42 -6.59
N ILE A 129 -14.68 -5.72 -5.41
CA ILE A 129 -15.02 -4.69 -4.42
C ILE A 129 -13.75 -4.00 -3.92
N SER A 130 -12.70 -4.76 -3.60
CA SER A 130 -11.42 -4.18 -3.14
C SER A 130 -10.75 -3.34 -4.23
N GLY A 131 -10.87 -3.75 -5.51
CA GLY A 131 -10.37 -2.97 -6.65
C GLY A 131 -11.05 -1.62 -6.77
N ILE A 132 -12.39 -1.60 -6.68
CA ILE A 132 -13.17 -0.36 -6.68
C ILE A 132 -12.85 0.48 -5.44
N SER A 133 -12.84 -0.12 -4.26
CA SER A 133 -12.48 0.56 -3.01
C SER A 133 -11.07 1.14 -3.06
N PHE A 134 -10.10 0.49 -3.72
CA PHE A 134 -8.74 1.03 -3.88
C PHE A 134 -8.71 2.25 -4.80
N THR A 135 -9.57 2.32 -5.82
CA THR A 135 -9.68 3.51 -6.68
C THR A 135 -10.31 4.70 -5.96
N ILE A 136 -11.18 4.45 -4.98
CA ILE A 136 -11.91 5.49 -4.23
C ILE A 136 -11.13 5.91 -2.97
N LEU A 137 -10.69 4.93 -2.18
CA LEU A 137 -9.88 5.12 -0.99
C LEU A 137 -8.42 5.24 -1.41
N ARG A 138 -7.96 6.47 -1.59
CA ARG A 138 -6.53 6.78 -1.84
C ARG A 138 -5.62 6.40 -0.66
N GLU A 139 -6.19 6.04 0.49
CA GLU A 139 -5.45 5.58 1.66
C GLU A 139 -5.21 4.07 1.68
N ARG A 140 -3.96 3.70 1.45
CA ARG A 140 -3.52 2.31 1.36
C ARG A 140 -3.72 1.47 2.62
N LYS A 141 -3.55 2.08 3.80
CA LYS A 141 -3.78 1.39 5.08
C LYS A 141 -5.25 0.98 5.20
N GLN A 142 -6.16 1.90 4.90
CA GLN A 142 -7.60 1.63 4.93
C GLN A 142 -7.98 0.53 3.94
N ALA A 143 -7.45 0.58 2.71
CA ALA A 143 -7.67 -0.47 1.72
C ALA A 143 -7.19 -1.85 2.22
N LYS A 144 -5.98 -1.94 2.79
CA LYS A 144 -5.38 -3.19 3.28
C LYS A 144 -6.21 -3.84 4.39
N PHE A 145 -6.66 -3.07 5.38
CA PHE A 145 -7.51 -3.58 6.46
C PHE A 145 -8.97 -3.79 6.00
N GLY A 146 -9.43 -3.00 5.02
CA GLY A 146 -10.74 -3.18 4.39
C GLY A 146 -10.89 -4.55 3.74
N VAL A 147 -9.87 -5.03 3.01
CA VAL A 147 -9.88 -6.39 2.44
C VAL A 147 -10.00 -7.47 3.52
N LEU A 148 -9.32 -7.30 4.65
CA LEU A 148 -9.38 -8.25 5.77
C LEU A 148 -10.76 -8.32 6.42
N PHE A 149 -11.49 -7.22 6.45
CA PHE A 149 -12.88 -7.21 6.91
C PHE A 149 -13.84 -7.75 5.85
N LEU A 150 -13.59 -7.45 4.58
CA LEU A 150 -14.45 -7.82 3.48
C LEU A 150 -14.48 -9.34 3.25
N PHE A 151 -13.35 -10.03 3.34
CA PHE A 151 -13.32 -11.44 2.96
C PHE A 151 -14.14 -12.36 3.89
N PRO A 152 -14.10 -12.25 5.25
CA PRO A 152 -14.94 -13.07 6.11
C PRO A 152 -16.42 -12.69 5.96
N LEU A 153 -16.71 -11.41 5.70
CA LEU A 153 -18.07 -10.92 5.43
C LEU A 153 -18.66 -11.55 4.16
N ILE A 154 -17.94 -11.51 3.04
CA ILE A 154 -18.39 -12.14 1.80
C ILE A 154 -18.58 -13.65 1.99
N THR A 155 -17.69 -14.29 2.75
CA THR A 155 -17.79 -15.72 3.07
C THR A 155 -19.03 -16.03 3.91
N ALA A 156 -19.35 -15.18 4.90
CA ALA A 156 -20.57 -15.30 5.69
C ALA A 156 -21.84 -15.16 4.84
N LEU A 157 -21.83 -14.23 3.88
CA LEU A 157 -22.97 -13.98 3.00
C LEU A 157 -23.19 -15.11 1.99
N LEU A 158 -22.11 -15.69 1.45
CA LEU A 158 -22.20 -16.80 0.49
C LEU A 158 -22.49 -18.16 1.16
N HIS A 159 -22.00 -18.37 2.38
CA HIS A 159 -22.13 -19.65 3.10
C HIS A 159 -22.74 -19.49 4.50
N PRO A 160 -23.97 -18.97 4.63
CA PRO A 160 -24.57 -18.62 5.93
C PRO A 160 -24.76 -19.81 6.87
N GLN A 161 -24.84 -21.03 6.33
CA GLN A 161 -25.03 -22.25 7.12
C GLN A 161 -23.72 -22.86 7.65
N LYS A 162 -22.55 -22.40 7.18
CA LYS A 162 -21.24 -22.96 7.54
C LYS A 162 -20.53 -22.10 8.60
N GLN A 163 -20.98 -22.17 9.85
CA GLN A 163 -20.43 -21.37 10.95
C GLN A 163 -18.93 -21.61 11.18
N GLU A 164 -18.46 -22.85 11.03
CA GLU A 164 -17.04 -23.21 11.13
C GLU A 164 -16.17 -22.43 10.13
N LEU A 165 -16.67 -22.22 8.91
CA LEU A 165 -15.96 -21.52 7.84
C LEU A 165 -15.81 -20.03 8.15
N LEU A 166 -16.86 -19.43 8.71
CA LEU A 166 -16.85 -18.06 9.17
C LEU A 166 -15.80 -17.86 10.28
N ILE A 167 -15.78 -18.74 11.28
CA ILE A 167 -14.85 -18.65 12.42
C ILE A 167 -13.40 -18.73 11.94
N VAL A 168 -13.06 -19.71 11.10
CA VAL A 168 -11.67 -19.84 10.60
C VAL A 168 -11.29 -18.70 9.65
N SER A 169 -12.23 -18.20 8.85
CA SER A 169 -12.02 -17.02 7.99
C SER A 169 -11.74 -15.77 8.81
N ALA A 170 -12.56 -15.50 9.82
CA ALA A 170 -12.34 -14.38 10.75
C ALA A 170 -11.01 -14.52 11.52
N THR A 171 -10.65 -15.76 11.90
CA THR A 171 -9.37 -16.05 12.56
C THR A 171 -8.19 -15.75 11.63
N LEU A 172 -8.25 -16.20 10.38
CA LEU A 172 -7.24 -15.88 9.37
C LEU A 172 -7.14 -14.37 9.13
N ALA A 173 -8.28 -13.66 9.11
CA ALA A 173 -8.32 -12.21 8.94
C ALA A 173 -7.63 -11.48 10.09
N GLY A 174 -7.98 -11.86 11.32
CA GLY A 174 -7.39 -11.30 12.54
C GLY A 174 -5.89 -11.56 12.61
N LEU A 175 -5.46 -12.77 12.28
CA LEU A 175 -4.05 -13.13 12.20
C LEU A 175 -3.29 -12.27 11.19
N MET A 176 -3.82 -12.16 9.96
CA MET A 176 -3.21 -11.32 8.91
C MET A 176 -3.14 -9.86 9.33
N GLY A 177 -4.20 -9.33 9.96
CA GLY A 177 -4.24 -7.97 10.48
C GLY A 177 -3.19 -7.73 11.56
N TRP A 178 -3.03 -8.67 12.49
CA TRP A 178 -1.98 -8.61 13.51
C TRP A 178 -0.58 -8.65 12.88
N ILE A 179 -0.32 -9.56 11.94
CA ILE A 179 0.97 -9.67 11.25
C ILE A 179 1.30 -8.38 10.49
N TYR A 180 0.31 -7.73 9.88
CA TYR A 180 0.51 -6.45 9.19
C TYR A 180 1.01 -5.33 10.09
N THR A 181 0.76 -5.40 11.41
CA THR A 181 1.30 -4.43 12.37
C THR A 181 2.74 -4.72 12.77
N LYS A 182 3.24 -5.95 12.53
CA LYS A 182 4.56 -6.42 12.95
C LYS A 182 5.57 -6.49 11.81
N VAL A 183 5.12 -6.71 10.58
CA VAL A 183 5.99 -6.88 9.42
C VAL A 183 6.18 -5.53 8.69
N PRO A 184 7.44 -5.11 8.40
CA PRO A 184 7.71 -3.90 7.64
C PRO A 184 7.06 -3.92 6.25
N ASP A 185 6.57 -2.77 5.79
CA ASP A 185 5.96 -2.62 4.47
C ASP A 185 7.00 -2.19 3.43
N ASP A 186 7.47 -3.16 2.63
CA ASP A 186 8.41 -2.93 1.52
C ASP A 186 7.92 -1.93 0.49
N LEU A 187 6.60 -1.80 0.35
CA LEU A 187 6.04 -0.87 -0.60
C LEU A 187 6.07 0.57 -0.10
N ALA A 188 6.61 0.84 1.09
CA ALA A 188 6.92 2.18 1.58
C ALA A 188 8.33 2.67 1.20
N LEU A 189 9.17 1.82 0.61
CA LEU A 189 10.53 2.18 0.17
C LEU A 189 10.52 3.16 -1.00
N ASP A 190 11.53 4.02 -1.12
CA ASP A 190 11.64 5.01 -2.19
C ASP A 190 11.59 4.34 -3.59
N PRO A 191 10.59 4.66 -4.45
CA PRO A 191 10.49 4.10 -5.79
C PRO A 191 11.70 4.41 -6.69
N GLN A 192 12.45 5.49 -6.46
CA GLN A 192 13.60 5.84 -7.30
C GLN A 192 14.75 4.85 -7.14
N ALA A 193 14.92 4.30 -5.94
CA ALA A 193 15.90 3.26 -5.65
C ALA A 193 15.45 1.85 -6.08
N ALA A 194 14.20 1.67 -6.52
CA ALA A 194 13.75 0.41 -7.12
C ALA A 194 14.37 0.22 -8.52
N LYS A 195 14.56 -1.04 -8.96
CA LYS A 195 15.00 -1.33 -10.33
C LYS A 195 14.04 -0.71 -11.36
N ARG A 196 14.58 -0.12 -12.44
CA ARG A 196 13.85 0.64 -13.49
C ARG A 196 12.51 0.02 -13.94
N GLY A 197 12.45 -1.30 -14.14
CA GLY A 197 11.24 -2.00 -14.58
C GLY A 197 10.12 -2.14 -13.53
N SER A 198 10.38 -1.78 -12.28
CA SER A 198 9.44 -1.92 -11.15
C SER A 198 9.06 -0.57 -10.52
N GLN A 199 9.70 0.53 -10.93
CA GLN A 199 9.46 1.87 -10.38
C GLN A 199 8.03 2.38 -10.61
N SER A 200 7.44 2.12 -11.78
CA SER A 200 6.06 2.56 -12.09
C SER A 200 5.02 1.88 -11.20
N VAL A 201 5.19 0.58 -10.95
CA VAL A 201 4.30 -0.21 -10.09
C VAL A 201 4.38 0.27 -8.64
N PHE A 202 5.58 0.52 -8.13
CA PHE A 202 5.76 1.06 -6.78
C PHE A 202 5.17 2.47 -6.65
N ARG A 203 5.31 3.33 -7.67
CA ARG A 203 4.66 4.65 -7.70
C ARG A 203 3.15 4.55 -7.66
N PHE A 204 2.55 3.68 -8.46
CA PHE A 204 1.10 3.45 -8.49
C PHE A 204 0.58 3.01 -7.10
N PHE A 205 1.25 2.04 -6.48
CA PHE A 205 0.84 1.50 -5.19
C PHE A 205 1.13 2.40 -3.99
N GLN A 206 2.03 3.38 -4.14
CA GLN A 206 2.28 4.38 -3.12
C GLN A 206 1.28 5.54 -3.14
N GLY A 207 0.44 5.63 -4.18
CA GLY A 207 -0.62 6.63 -4.33
C GLY A 207 -0.06 8.05 -4.25
N ASP A 208 0.33 8.62 -5.39
CA ASP A 208 0.82 10.01 -5.54
C ASP A 208 1.67 10.57 -4.36
N ARG A 209 2.44 9.71 -3.68
CA ARG A 209 3.42 10.10 -2.65
C ARG A 209 4.61 10.88 -3.20
N PHE A 210 4.61 11.15 -4.50
CA PHE A 210 5.55 12.10 -5.05
C PHE A 210 5.00 13.50 -4.80
N LEU A 211 5.23 13.97 -3.58
CA LEU A 211 5.20 15.40 -3.28
C LEU A 211 6.07 16.08 -4.33
N GLN A 212 5.43 16.70 -5.31
CA GLN A 212 6.16 17.38 -6.37
C GLN A 212 7.01 18.46 -5.70
N THR A 213 8.25 18.63 -6.14
CA THR A 213 9.13 19.68 -5.60
C THR A 213 9.27 20.80 -6.63
N LEU A 214 9.69 21.97 -6.15
CA LEU A 214 10.03 23.11 -7.02
C LEU A 214 11.28 22.87 -7.89
N ASP A 215 11.97 21.72 -7.75
CA ASP A 215 13.18 21.42 -8.53
C ASP A 215 12.86 20.91 -9.94
N HIS A 216 11.61 20.53 -10.20
CA HIS A 216 11.18 19.94 -11.46
C HIS A 216 10.33 20.91 -12.29
N SER A 217 10.23 20.65 -13.60
CA SER A 217 9.30 21.40 -14.45
C SER A 217 7.86 21.04 -14.08
N LEU A 218 7.08 22.03 -13.66
CA LEU A 218 5.68 21.85 -13.28
C LEU A 218 4.75 22.44 -14.34
N LYS A 219 3.59 21.82 -14.56
CA LYS A 219 2.57 22.32 -15.49
C LYS A 219 1.57 23.22 -14.74
N PRO A 220 1.37 24.48 -15.14
CA PRO A 220 0.43 25.39 -14.45
C PRO A 220 -0.99 24.84 -14.34
N GLU A 221 -1.46 24.12 -15.36
CA GLU A 221 -2.78 23.46 -15.38
C GLU A 221 -2.98 22.42 -14.26
N LYS A 222 -1.88 21.96 -13.63
CA LYS A 222 -1.93 20.95 -12.56
C LYS A 222 -1.66 21.51 -11.17
N VAL A 223 -0.75 22.48 -11.06
CA VAL A 223 -0.25 22.98 -9.76
C VAL A 223 -0.56 24.46 -9.50
N GLY A 224 -1.25 25.12 -10.43
CA GLY A 224 -1.46 26.56 -10.43
C GLY A 224 -0.23 27.34 -10.91
N GLN A 225 -0.45 28.60 -11.28
CA GLN A 225 0.56 29.45 -11.91
C GLN A 225 1.71 29.77 -10.94
N LYS A 226 1.43 30.02 -9.66
CA LYS A 226 2.42 30.41 -8.65
C LYS A 226 3.47 29.32 -8.44
N ALA A 227 3.03 28.09 -8.22
CA ALA A 227 3.94 26.96 -8.05
C ALA A 227 4.76 26.69 -9.31
N ALA A 228 4.14 26.75 -10.49
CA ALA A 228 4.85 26.57 -11.76
C ALA A 228 5.91 27.64 -12.00
N THR A 229 5.58 28.90 -11.76
CA THR A 229 6.49 30.04 -11.89
C THR A 229 7.65 29.94 -10.90
N LEU A 230 7.40 29.57 -9.64
CA LEU A 230 8.47 29.36 -8.65
C LEU A 230 9.44 28.25 -9.07
N ALA A 231 8.92 27.15 -9.63
CA ALA A 231 9.75 26.06 -10.11
C ALA A 231 10.58 26.48 -11.34
N GLU A 232 10.01 27.28 -12.24
CA GLU A 232 10.73 27.85 -13.37
C GLU A 232 11.84 28.80 -12.93
N LEU A 233 11.55 29.74 -12.03
CA LEU A 233 12.53 30.66 -11.45
C LEU A 233 13.67 29.92 -10.75
N LYS A 234 13.35 28.89 -9.96
CA LYS A 234 14.36 28.07 -9.28
C LYS A 234 15.28 27.39 -10.29
N ARG A 235 14.72 26.81 -11.35
CA ARG A 235 15.47 26.14 -12.42
C ARG A 235 16.30 27.11 -13.26
N ALA A 236 15.86 28.36 -13.38
CA ALA A 236 16.63 29.44 -14.01
C ALA A 236 17.77 29.97 -13.11
N GLY A 237 17.97 29.41 -11.92
CA GLY A 237 19.07 29.77 -11.02
C GLY A 237 18.77 30.90 -10.04
N TYR A 238 17.52 31.38 -10.00
CA TYR A 238 17.11 32.35 -8.98
C TYR A 238 17.06 31.71 -7.59
N SER A 239 17.31 32.53 -6.56
CA SER A 239 17.26 32.10 -5.16
C SER A 239 15.82 31.86 -4.70
N VAL A 240 15.28 30.69 -5.03
CA VAL A 240 13.98 30.21 -4.58
C VAL A 240 14.19 29.15 -3.49
N PRO A 241 13.57 29.31 -2.30
CA PRO A 241 13.65 28.31 -1.24
C PRO A 241 13.19 26.91 -1.70
N PRO A 242 13.71 25.83 -1.10
CA PRO A 242 13.16 24.50 -1.32
C PRO A 242 11.69 24.46 -0.90
N GLY A 243 10.88 23.73 -1.65
CA GLY A 243 9.45 23.67 -1.44
C GLY A 243 8.82 22.43 -2.08
N TRP A 244 7.70 22.03 -1.50
CA TRP A 244 6.88 20.91 -1.91
C TRP A 244 5.50 21.42 -2.35
N ILE A 245 4.88 20.68 -3.25
CA ILE A 245 3.57 20.97 -3.81
C ILE A 245 2.62 19.87 -3.35
N LEU A 246 1.51 20.30 -2.76
CA LEU A 246 0.37 19.45 -2.40
C LEU A 246 -0.77 19.78 -3.36
N THR A 247 -1.27 18.77 -4.06
CA THR A 247 -2.44 18.86 -4.93
C THR A 247 -3.70 18.39 -4.22
N PRO A 248 -4.91 18.78 -4.68
CA PRO A 248 -6.15 18.31 -4.09
C PRO A 248 -6.23 16.77 -4.06
N GLY A 249 -6.42 16.22 -2.86
CA GLY A 249 -6.50 14.78 -2.62
C GLY A 249 -5.16 14.08 -2.37
N ASP A 250 -4.07 14.84 -2.20
CA ASP A 250 -2.81 14.33 -1.62
C ASP A 250 -2.91 14.20 -0.09
N ASP A 251 -2.22 13.20 0.45
CA ASP A 251 -2.04 12.99 1.90
C ASP A 251 -0.82 13.81 2.38
N PRO A 252 -0.99 14.84 3.24
CA PRO A 252 0.11 15.67 3.72
C PRO A 252 0.91 15.03 4.86
N GLU A 253 0.40 13.99 5.55
CA GLU A 253 1.07 13.35 6.69
C GLU A 253 2.51 12.91 6.39
N PRO A 254 2.82 12.27 5.24
CA PRO A 254 4.19 11.88 4.90
C PRO A 254 5.13 13.08 4.77
N LEU A 255 4.66 14.23 4.25
CA LEU A 255 5.46 15.45 4.17
C LEU A 255 5.74 15.98 5.58
N ILE A 256 4.67 16.14 6.36
CA ILE A 256 4.70 16.65 7.73
C ILE A 256 5.62 15.77 8.59
N ALA A 257 5.61 14.45 8.37
CA ALA A 257 6.48 13.49 9.06
C ALA A 257 7.99 13.74 8.83
N GLN A 258 8.36 14.27 7.66
CA GLN A 258 9.75 14.44 7.23
C GLN A 258 10.32 15.83 7.51
N ILE A 259 9.48 16.86 7.62
CA ILE A 259 9.94 18.24 7.81
C ILE A 259 9.96 18.64 9.29
N SER A 260 10.95 19.44 9.68
CA SER A 260 11.11 19.90 11.06
C SER A 260 11.09 21.42 11.11
N PRO A 261 9.89 22.04 11.15
CA PRO A 261 9.78 23.49 11.32
C PRO A 261 10.47 23.94 12.60
N SER A 262 11.10 25.10 12.56
CA SER A 262 11.69 25.74 13.74
C SER A 262 11.68 27.26 13.60
N PRO A 263 11.87 28.02 14.69
CA PRO A 263 12.04 29.48 14.59
C PRO A 263 13.18 29.92 13.66
N LYS A 264 14.21 29.08 13.49
CA LYS A 264 15.33 29.35 12.58
C LYS A 264 15.03 28.97 11.12
N GLN A 265 14.08 28.07 10.90
CA GLN A 265 13.66 27.56 9.60
C GLN A 265 12.13 27.46 9.56
N PRO A 266 11.43 28.61 9.55
CA PRO A 266 9.98 28.62 9.47
C PRO A 266 9.52 28.19 8.09
N PHE A 267 8.37 27.52 8.04
CA PHE A 267 7.70 27.14 6.81
C PHE A 267 6.61 28.14 6.46
N VAL A 268 6.32 28.20 5.16
CA VAL A 268 5.21 28.97 4.61
C VAL A 268 4.32 28.03 3.81
N VAL A 269 3.02 28.02 4.12
CA VAL A 269 2.02 27.30 3.32
C VAL A 269 1.29 28.34 2.47
N ARG A 270 1.29 28.16 1.15
CA ARG A 270 0.71 29.11 0.20
C ARG A 270 -0.22 28.37 -0.75
N SER A 271 -1.38 28.96 -1.03
CA SER A 271 -2.23 28.53 -2.13
C SER A 271 -1.57 28.79 -3.49
N SER A 272 -1.86 27.92 -4.45
CA SER A 272 -1.53 28.09 -5.86
C SER A 272 -2.70 27.53 -6.67
N ALA A 273 -3.66 28.37 -7.02
CA ALA A 273 -4.83 27.98 -7.76
C ALA A 273 -4.63 28.12 -9.28
N ILE A 274 -5.38 27.33 -10.03
CA ILE A 274 -5.42 27.40 -11.50
C ILE A 274 -6.16 28.69 -11.89
N GLY A 275 -5.55 29.50 -12.76
CA GLY A 275 -6.14 30.77 -13.20
C GLY A 275 -6.10 31.91 -12.17
N GLU A 276 -5.37 31.74 -11.06
CA GLU A 276 -5.24 32.74 -9.99
C GLU A 276 -4.52 34.03 -10.44
N ASP A 277 -3.56 33.91 -11.34
CA ASP A 277 -2.87 35.06 -11.92
C ASP A 277 -2.61 34.73 -13.40
N SER A 278 -3.38 35.34 -14.28
CA SER A 278 -3.23 35.24 -15.73
C SER A 278 -2.92 36.61 -16.31
N ASP A 279 -2.50 36.68 -17.57
CA ASP A 279 -2.22 37.95 -18.25
C ASP A 279 -3.42 38.93 -18.24
N ILE A 280 -4.62 38.40 -18.01
CA ILE A 280 -5.89 39.16 -18.05
C ILE A 280 -6.57 39.32 -16.67
N ALA A 281 -6.06 38.70 -15.60
CA ALA A 281 -6.71 38.73 -14.29
C ALA A 281 -5.73 38.53 -13.13
N SER A 282 -5.86 39.35 -12.07
CA SER A 282 -5.12 39.19 -10.80
C SER A 282 -6.06 38.78 -9.68
N ALA A 283 -5.74 37.72 -8.94
CA ALA A 283 -6.54 37.26 -7.80
C ALA A 283 -5.95 37.74 -6.46
N ALA A 284 -5.37 38.95 -6.44
CA ALA A 284 -4.81 39.54 -5.24
C ALA A 284 -5.81 39.50 -4.07
N GLY A 285 -5.40 38.88 -2.96
CA GLY A 285 -6.21 38.76 -1.74
C GLY A 285 -7.31 37.70 -1.76
N GLN A 286 -7.48 36.93 -2.84
CA GLN A 286 -8.54 35.91 -2.92
C GLN A 286 -8.17 34.59 -2.25
N TYR A 287 -6.88 34.25 -2.21
CA TYR A 287 -6.41 32.99 -1.67
C TYR A 287 -5.41 33.21 -0.53
N GLU A 288 -5.41 32.28 0.43
CA GLU A 288 -4.69 32.46 1.68
C GLU A 288 -3.24 31.93 1.65
N SER A 289 -2.38 32.60 2.40
CA SER A 289 -1.03 32.14 2.74
C SER A 289 -0.83 32.22 4.25
N VAL A 290 -0.36 31.14 4.85
CA VAL A 290 -0.01 31.06 6.27
C VAL A 290 1.50 31.13 6.41
N LEU A 291 1.99 32.20 7.02
CA LEU A 291 3.42 32.48 7.20
C LEU A 291 3.92 31.96 8.55
N SER A 292 5.25 31.86 8.69
CA SER A 292 5.93 31.67 9.98
C SER A 292 5.52 30.43 10.77
N ILE A 293 5.29 29.31 10.09
CA ILE A 293 4.97 28.04 10.73
C ILE A 293 6.25 27.45 11.32
N THR A 294 6.30 27.36 12.65
CA THR A 294 7.50 26.95 13.40
C THR A 294 7.32 25.66 14.19
N SER A 295 6.12 25.06 14.16
CA SER A 295 5.83 23.77 14.78
C SER A 295 5.20 22.81 13.76
N ARG A 296 5.35 21.50 14.00
CA ARG A 296 4.81 20.47 13.12
C ARG A 296 3.29 20.40 13.20
N GLU A 297 2.75 20.59 14.39
CA GLU A 297 1.33 20.53 14.71
C GLU A 297 0.53 21.62 13.99
N ALA A 298 1.19 22.75 13.65
CA ALA A 298 0.57 23.87 12.93
C ALA A 298 0.51 23.67 11.41
N LEU A 299 1.24 22.69 10.84
CA LEU A 299 1.27 22.48 9.39
C LEU A 299 -0.07 21.98 8.84
N MET A 300 -0.65 20.95 9.45
CA MET A 300 -1.91 20.37 8.98
C MET A 300 -3.04 21.42 8.98
N PRO A 301 -3.29 22.17 10.08
CA PRO A 301 -4.28 23.24 10.07
C PRO A 301 -4.02 24.32 8.99
N ALA A 302 -2.76 24.69 8.77
CA ALA A 302 -2.39 25.66 7.75
C ALA A 302 -2.68 25.17 6.33
N ILE A 303 -2.37 23.89 6.03
CA ILE A 303 -2.67 23.24 4.75
C ILE A 303 -4.17 23.18 4.51
N THR A 304 -4.94 22.72 5.49
CA THR A 304 -6.40 22.68 5.41
C THR A 304 -7.00 24.06 5.17
N ARG A 305 -6.49 25.09 5.86
CA ARG A 305 -6.93 26.48 5.70
C ARG A 305 -6.66 27.02 4.30
N CYS A 306 -5.46 26.79 3.75
CA CYS A 306 -5.13 27.19 2.38
C CYS A 306 -6.02 26.47 1.34
N PHE A 307 -6.29 25.18 1.50
CA PHE A 307 -7.23 24.47 0.61
C PHE A 307 -8.66 25.02 0.73
N ALA A 308 -9.14 25.27 1.95
CA ALA A 308 -10.48 25.82 2.19
C ALA A 308 -10.65 27.22 1.57
N SER A 309 -9.59 28.03 1.49
CA SER A 309 -9.63 29.37 0.89
C SER A 309 -10.11 29.37 -0.57
N TYR A 310 -9.92 28.26 -1.30
CA TYR A 310 -10.44 28.10 -2.65
C TYR A 310 -11.99 28.20 -2.69
N HIS A 311 -12.67 27.79 -1.62
CA HIS A 311 -14.12 27.78 -1.53
C HIS A 311 -14.71 29.02 -0.84
N HIS A 312 -13.89 30.01 -0.47
CA HIS A 312 -14.41 31.27 0.08
C HIS A 312 -15.29 31.99 -0.94
N ALA A 313 -16.36 32.65 -0.44
CA ALA A 313 -17.35 33.30 -1.29
C ALA A 313 -16.71 34.30 -2.27
N SER A 314 -15.71 35.06 -1.83
CA SER A 314 -14.96 36.00 -2.68
C SER A 314 -14.18 35.29 -3.79
N ALA A 315 -13.51 34.18 -3.48
CA ALA A 315 -12.75 33.39 -4.44
C ALA A 315 -13.68 32.68 -5.44
N VAL A 316 -14.85 32.21 -5.01
CA VAL A 316 -15.87 31.64 -5.90
C VAL A 316 -16.45 32.71 -6.83
N GLN A 317 -16.74 33.91 -6.31
CA GLN A 317 -17.25 35.02 -7.11
C GLN A 317 -16.22 35.50 -8.14
N TYR A 318 -14.94 35.53 -7.77
CA TYR A 318 -13.85 35.88 -8.68
C TYR A 318 -13.72 34.94 -9.89
N ARG A 319 -14.05 33.64 -9.71
CA ARG A 319 -13.95 32.63 -10.77
C ARG A 319 -15.19 32.53 -11.67
N ARG A 320 -16.25 33.29 -11.40
CA ARG A 320 -17.45 33.36 -12.24
C ARG A 320 -17.31 34.45 -13.28
#